data_AF-A0A426ZKD3-F1
#
_entry.id   AF-A0A426ZKD3-F1
#
_cell.length_a   1.000
_cell.length_b   1.000
_cell.length_c   1.000
_cell.angle_alpha   90.00
_cell.angle_beta   90.00
_cell.angle_gamma   90.00
#
_symmetry.space_group_name_H-M   'P 1'
#
loop_
_entity.id
_entity.type
_entity.pdbx_description
1 polymer ?
#
loop_
_entity_poly.entity_id
_entity_poly.type
_entity_poly.pdbx_seq_one_letter_code
_entity_poly.pdbx_strand_id
1 'polypeptide(L)'
;QVFYNTARYYHAYYGHKTDPRAVLVGLLLVVSALQYLNQWSRYTQAVTMVKKTPAYKNRLKALELERSGGVTNKKKGLKQIDKKVEEKLSNELELHIQGAEKPSLWNLIGVQFVLLPYTLGKLLIWRSCWFWRYQIKKLPYSWDDACYLTRSCLKITSDAWRNIDESTKSNLVQKRLWVKRNMESYVAEMRKESKRRR
;
A
#
# COMPACT_ATOMS: atom_id res chain seq x y z
N GLN A 1 55.54 -1.94 -0.11
CA GLN A 1 55.07 -0.55 0.05
C GLN A 1 54.87 0.20 -1.28
N VAL A 2 55.58 -0.16 -2.36
CA VAL A 2 55.43 0.49 -3.68
C VAL A 2 53.99 0.40 -4.24
N PHE A 3 53.37 -0.78 -4.17
CA PHE A 3 52.00 -1.01 -4.68
C PHE A 3 50.92 -0.12 -4.05
N TYR A 4 51.05 0.20 -2.75
CA TYR A 4 50.09 1.07 -2.05
C TYR A 4 50.18 2.52 -2.55
N ASN A 5 51.40 2.96 -2.89
CA ASN A 5 51.62 4.30 -3.43
C ASN A 5 51.18 4.38 -4.91
N THR A 6 51.43 3.33 -5.70
CA THR A 6 50.99 3.24 -7.10
C THR A 6 49.46 3.28 -7.22
N ALA A 7 48.74 2.53 -6.37
CA ALA A 7 47.27 2.54 -6.37
C ALA A 7 46.70 3.95 -6.07
N ARG A 8 47.32 4.70 -5.16
CA ARG A 8 46.90 6.08 -4.84
C ARG A 8 47.22 7.07 -5.96
N TYR A 9 48.34 6.90 -6.66
CA TYR A 9 48.72 7.74 -7.81
C TYR A 9 47.71 7.61 -8.96
N TYR A 10 47.33 6.38 -9.31
CA TYR A 10 46.30 6.14 -10.34
C TYR A 10 44.91 6.62 -9.89
N HIS A 11 44.54 6.44 -8.62
CA HIS A 11 43.26 6.89 -8.09
C HIS A 11 43.12 8.43 -8.06
N ALA A 12 44.21 9.18 -7.84
CA ALA A 12 44.17 10.64 -7.86
C ALA A 12 44.13 11.24 -9.28
N TYR A 13 44.74 10.56 -10.25
CA TYR A 13 44.87 11.04 -11.63
C TYR A 13 43.71 10.60 -12.54
N TYR A 14 43.21 9.37 -12.35
CA TYR A 14 42.11 8.78 -13.11
C TYR A 14 40.81 8.62 -12.32
N GLY A 15 40.82 8.95 -11.02
CA GLY A 15 39.61 9.01 -10.22
C GLY A 15 38.68 10.06 -10.81
N HIS A 16 37.57 9.62 -11.40
CA HIS A 16 36.53 10.49 -11.87
C HIS A 16 36.14 11.46 -10.73
N LYS A 17 36.37 12.76 -10.92
CA LYS A 17 35.94 13.83 -9.99
C LYS A 17 34.43 14.05 -10.00
N THR A 18 33.67 13.02 -10.32
CA THR A 18 32.21 13.05 -10.19
C THR A 18 31.89 12.61 -8.78
N ASP A 19 31.30 13.50 -7.99
CA ASP A 19 30.84 13.13 -6.66
C ASP A 19 29.91 11.92 -6.77
N PRO A 20 30.24 10.77 -6.16
CA PRO A 20 29.43 9.55 -6.29
C PRO A 20 27.99 9.76 -5.82
N ARG A 21 27.76 10.76 -4.96
CA ARG A 21 26.43 11.22 -4.53
C ARG A 21 25.63 11.82 -5.68
N ALA A 22 26.25 12.65 -6.52
CA ALA A 22 25.59 13.25 -7.68
C ALA A 22 25.19 12.17 -8.69
N VAL A 23 26.04 11.15 -8.87
CA VAL A 23 25.73 9.98 -9.73
C VAL A 23 24.53 9.21 -9.19
N LEU A 24 24.44 9.00 -7.87
CA LEU A 24 23.30 8.34 -7.24
C LEU A 24 22.00 9.14 -7.40
N VAL A 25 22.04 10.47 -7.21
CA VAL A 25 20.87 11.34 -7.41
C VAL A 25 20.44 11.33 -8.87
N GLY A 26 21.39 11.41 -9.81
CA GLY A 26 21.13 11.32 -11.25
C GLY A 26 20.50 9.98 -11.64
N LEU A 27 21.05 8.87 -11.16
CA LEU A 27 20.50 7.53 -11.38
C LEU A 27 19.07 7.43 -10.84
N LEU A 28 18.82 7.95 -9.63
CA LEU A 28 17.51 7.92 -9.00
C LEU A 28 16.48 8.76 -9.79
N LEU A 29 16.88 9.92 -10.32
CA LEU A 29 16.04 10.72 -11.21
C LEU A 29 15.72 9.98 -12.51
N VAL A 30 16.70 9.36 -13.15
CA VAL A 30 16.51 8.59 -14.40
C VAL A 30 15.57 7.41 -14.16
N VAL A 31 15.78 6.63 -13.10
CA VAL A 31 14.91 5.50 -12.74
C VAL A 31 13.49 5.99 -12.43
N SER A 32 13.35 7.10 -11.70
CA SER A 32 12.03 7.69 -11.41
C SER A 32 11.31 8.15 -12.68
N ALA A 33 12.03 8.74 -13.64
CA ALA A 33 11.46 9.16 -14.92
C ALA A 33 11.00 7.95 -15.77
N LEU A 34 11.85 6.92 -15.88
CA LEU A 34 11.49 5.67 -16.58
C LEU A 34 10.29 4.98 -15.94
N GLN A 35 10.22 4.97 -14.61
CA GLN A 35 9.07 4.43 -13.88
C GLN A 35 7.79 5.18 -14.22
N TYR A 36 7.81 6.51 -14.19
CA TYR A 36 6.65 7.34 -14.51
C TYR A 36 6.18 7.11 -15.96
N LEU A 37 7.11 7.06 -16.91
CA LEU A 37 6.80 6.78 -18.32
C LEU A 37 6.20 5.37 -18.51
N ASN A 38 6.72 4.37 -17.80
CA ASN A 38 6.19 3.02 -17.84
C ASN A 38 4.78 2.94 -17.24
N GLN A 39 4.55 3.59 -16.09
CA GLN A 39 3.22 3.68 -15.48
C GLN A 39 2.22 4.38 -16.41
N TRP A 40 2.64 5.46 -17.06
CA TRP A 40 1.84 6.18 -18.04
C TRP A 40 1.47 5.33 -19.26
N SER A 41 2.44 4.58 -19.79
CA SER A 41 2.24 3.66 -20.91
C SER A 41 1.26 2.54 -20.54
N ARG A 42 1.47 1.90 -19.38
CA ARG A 42 0.58 0.83 -18.87
C ARG A 42 -0.84 1.33 -18.62
N TYR A 43 -0.99 2.53 -18.06
CA TYR A 43 -2.29 3.16 -17.86
C TYR A 43 -3.01 3.37 -19.20
N THR A 44 -2.32 3.95 -20.18
CA THR A 44 -2.87 4.19 -21.53
C THR A 44 -3.28 2.87 -22.21
N GLN A 45 -2.47 1.83 -22.07
CA GLN A 45 -2.78 0.49 -22.59
C GLN A 45 -4.00 -0.14 -21.90
N ALA A 46 -4.11 -0.03 -20.57
CA ALA A 46 -5.25 -0.54 -19.82
C ALA A 46 -6.55 0.16 -20.23
N VAL A 47 -6.54 1.49 -20.33
CA VAL A 47 -7.70 2.28 -20.79
C VAL A 47 -8.13 1.89 -22.20
N THR A 48 -7.18 1.74 -23.14
CA THR A 48 -7.52 1.36 -24.52
C THR A 48 -8.04 -0.06 -24.64
N MET A 49 -7.54 -1.00 -23.84
CA MET A 49 -8.03 -2.39 -23.80
C MET A 49 -9.46 -2.47 -23.25
N VAL A 50 -9.74 -1.70 -22.20
CA VAL A 50 -11.08 -1.61 -21.60
C VAL A 50 -12.09 -1.02 -22.60
N LYS A 51 -11.73 0.06 -23.31
CA LYS A 51 -12.58 0.65 -24.37
C LYS A 51 -12.87 -0.32 -25.52
N LYS A 52 -11.97 -1.27 -25.81
CA LYS A 52 -12.16 -2.30 -26.84
C LYS A 52 -13.09 -3.43 -26.41
N THR A 53 -13.26 -3.65 -25.10
CA THR A 53 -14.01 -4.78 -24.55
C THR A 53 -15.51 -4.65 -24.89
N PRO A 54 -16.19 -5.72 -25.37
CA PRO A 54 -17.61 -5.67 -25.74
C PRO A 54 -18.52 -5.33 -24.56
N ALA A 55 -18.12 -5.67 -23.33
CA ALA A 55 -18.83 -5.29 -22.11
C ALA A 55 -18.92 -3.76 -21.92
N TYR A 56 -17.86 -3.02 -22.27
CA TYR A 56 -17.86 -1.56 -22.23
C TYR A 56 -18.82 -0.97 -23.27
N LYS A 57 -18.77 -1.49 -24.51
CA LYS A 57 -19.66 -1.06 -25.60
C LYS A 57 -21.13 -1.40 -25.31
N ASN A 58 -21.39 -2.55 -24.68
CA ASN A 58 -22.74 -2.96 -24.31
C ASN A 58 -23.29 -2.12 -23.15
N ARG A 59 -22.46 -1.77 -22.16
CA ARG A 59 -22.86 -0.86 -21.07
C ARG A 59 -23.09 0.58 -21.57
N LEU A 60 -22.25 1.07 -22.48
CA LEU A 60 -22.45 2.37 -23.14
C LEU A 60 -23.80 2.39 -23.87
N LYS A 61 -24.09 1.35 -24.66
CA LYS A 61 -25.38 1.21 -25.35
C LYS A 61 -26.57 1.07 -24.39
N ALA A 62 -26.41 0.36 -23.26
CA ALA A 62 -27.47 0.20 -22.27
C ALA A 62 -27.82 1.54 -21.59
N LEU A 63 -26.80 2.32 -21.20
CA LEU A 63 -26.99 3.65 -20.62
C LEU A 63 -27.56 4.66 -21.62
N GLU A 64 -27.15 4.59 -22.89
CA GLU A 64 -27.79 5.34 -23.96
C GLU A 64 -29.27 4.96 -24.10
N LEU A 65 -29.61 3.66 -24.02
CA LEU A 65 -30.98 3.16 -24.12
C LEU A 65 -31.86 3.60 -22.95
N GLU A 66 -31.34 3.51 -21.72
CA GLU A 66 -32.03 3.96 -20.50
C GLU A 66 -32.30 5.47 -20.55
N ARG A 67 -31.32 6.26 -21.01
CA ARG A 67 -31.44 7.72 -21.06
C ARG A 67 -32.24 8.22 -22.26
N SER A 68 -32.25 7.46 -23.36
CA SER A 68 -33.04 7.74 -24.56
C SER A 68 -34.49 7.23 -24.46
N GLY A 69 -34.84 6.52 -23.38
CA GLY A 69 -36.20 6.02 -23.15
C GLY A 69 -36.77 5.17 -24.30
N GLY A 70 -35.92 4.49 -25.06
CA GLY A 70 -36.31 3.71 -26.24
C GLY A 70 -36.70 4.52 -27.50
N VAL A 71 -36.62 5.85 -27.49
CA VAL A 71 -36.98 6.68 -28.66
C VAL A 71 -35.74 7.04 -29.47
N THR A 72 -35.62 6.45 -30.66
CA THR A 72 -34.50 6.65 -31.60
C THR A 72 -34.55 8.02 -32.27
N ASN A 73 -34.36 9.12 -31.53
CA ASN A 73 -34.23 10.45 -32.14
C ASN A 73 -32.78 10.70 -32.56
N LYS A 74 -32.45 10.20 -33.76
CA LYS A 74 -31.21 10.49 -34.48
C LYS A 74 -31.13 11.97 -34.84
N LYS A 75 -29.92 12.54 -34.67
CA LYS A 75 -29.41 13.80 -35.26
C LYS A 75 -29.62 15.09 -34.47
N LYS A 76 -28.85 15.31 -33.39
CA LYS A 76 -28.06 16.57 -33.18
C LYS A 76 -27.35 16.65 -31.82
N GLY A 77 -27.83 15.97 -30.78
CA GLY A 77 -27.24 16.05 -29.41
C GLY A 77 -26.17 15.00 -29.07
N LEU A 78 -26.00 13.97 -29.89
CA LEU A 78 -25.23 12.76 -29.58
C LEU A 78 -23.76 13.05 -29.21
N LYS A 79 -23.08 13.96 -29.92
CA LYS A 79 -21.65 14.22 -29.71
C LYS A 79 -21.30 14.87 -28.36
N GLN A 80 -22.21 15.64 -27.76
CA GLN A 80 -21.94 16.33 -26.49
C GLN A 80 -22.34 15.48 -25.29
N ILE A 81 -23.34 14.60 -25.49
CA ILE A 81 -23.80 13.63 -24.50
C ILE A 81 -22.84 12.45 -24.45
N ASP A 82 -22.35 11.95 -25.59
CA ASP A 82 -21.31 10.91 -25.67
C ASP A 82 -20.08 11.27 -24.86
N LYS A 83 -19.59 12.52 -24.93
CA LYS A 83 -18.42 12.95 -24.15
C LYS A 83 -18.65 12.90 -22.63
N LYS A 84 -19.81 13.37 -22.17
CA LYS A 84 -20.16 13.36 -20.72
C LYS A 84 -20.45 11.95 -20.21
N VAL A 85 -21.03 11.10 -21.06
CA VAL A 85 -21.33 9.70 -20.73
C VAL A 85 -20.05 8.87 -20.76
N GLU A 86 -19.16 9.12 -21.72
CA GLU A 86 -17.82 8.55 -21.80
C GLU A 86 -16.96 8.96 -20.59
N GLU A 87 -17.05 10.22 -20.12
CA GLU A 87 -16.41 10.69 -18.88
C GLU A 87 -16.97 10.02 -17.61
N LYS A 88 -18.29 9.82 -17.53
CA LYS A 88 -18.89 9.14 -16.37
C LYS A 88 -18.57 7.65 -16.34
N LEU A 89 -18.63 6.98 -17.49
CA LEU A 89 -18.23 5.59 -17.65
C LEU A 89 -16.72 5.40 -17.46
N SER A 90 -15.89 6.35 -17.90
CA SER A 90 -14.45 6.29 -17.62
C SER A 90 -14.18 6.37 -16.13
N ASN A 91 -14.88 7.26 -15.40
CA ASN A 91 -14.73 7.38 -13.95
C ASN A 91 -15.25 6.12 -13.20
N GLU A 92 -16.33 5.51 -13.68
CA GLU A 92 -16.91 4.32 -13.03
C GLU A 92 -16.18 3.02 -13.39
N LEU A 93 -15.64 2.90 -14.60
CA LEU A 93 -14.72 1.81 -14.92
C LEU A 93 -13.32 2.03 -14.35
N GLU A 94 -12.84 3.26 -14.17
CA GLU A 94 -11.60 3.54 -13.42
C GLU A 94 -11.68 2.93 -12.00
N LEU A 95 -12.86 2.88 -11.39
CA LEU A 95 -13.08 2.20 -10.11
C LEU A 95 -12.99 0.65 -10.21
N HIS A 96 -13.25 0.07 -11.39
CA HIS A 96 -13.21 -1.38 -11.62
C HIS A 96 -11.90 -1.87 -12.27
N ILE A 97 -11.09 -0.98 -12.85
CA ILE A 97 -9.72 -1.27 -13.30
C ILE A 97 -8.80 -1.20 -12.07
N GLN A 98 -8.99 -2.12 -11.12
CA GLN A 98 -8.13 -2.31 -9.94
C GLN A 98 -6.69 -2.78 -10.28
N GLY A 99 -6.19 -2.51 -11.49
CA GLY A 99 -4.84 -2.85 -11.94
C GLY A 99 -4.08 -1.71 -12.63
N ALA A 100 -4.71 -0.54 -12.83
CA ALA A 100 -4.06 0.63 -13.43
C ALA A 100 -4.54 1.90 -12.72
N GLU A 101 -4.14 2.04 -11.47
CA GLU A 101 -4.32 3.27 -10.69
C GLU A 101 -3.68 4.46 -11.43
N LYS A 102 -4.38 5.60 -11.47
CA LYS A 102 -3.87 6.85 -12.05
C LYS A 102 -2.46 7.10 -11.50
N PRO A 103 -1.46 7.49 -12.32
CA PRO A 103 -0.09 7.66 -11.86
C PRO A 103 -0.05 8.65 -10.69
N SER A 104 0.02 8.10 -9.47
CA SER A 104 0.04 8.88 -8.25
C SER A 104 1.47 9.31 -8.00
N LEU A 105 1.69 10.63 -8.00
CA LEU A 105 3.01 11.22 -7.77
C LEU A 105 3.60 10.83 -6.40
N TRP A 106 2.76 10.42 -5.45
CA TRP A 106 3.17 9.90 -4.14
C TRP A 106 3.81 8.51 -4.21
N ASN A 107 3.48 7.72 -5.22
CA ASN A 107 4.02 6.37 -5.43
C ASN A 107 5.27 6.36 -6.33
N LEU A 108 5.81 7.53 -6.68
CA LEU A 108 7.10 7.59 -7.37
C LEU A 108 8.19 7.07 -6.44
N ILE A 109 9.05 6.19 -6.96
CA ILE A 109 10.19 5.63 -6.21
C ILE A 109 11.04 6.75 -5.62
N GLY A 110 11.21 7.88 -6.31
CA GLY A 110 11.97 9.01 -5.77
C GLY A 110 11.37 9.60 -4.50
N VAL A 111 10.06 9.87 -4.48
CA VAL A 111 9.36 10.39 -3.30
C VAL A 111 9.34 9.35 -2.18
N GLN A 112 9.07 8.10 -2.52
CA GLN A 112 9.10 7.00 -1.56
C GLN A 112 10.48 6.79 -0.96
N PHE A 113 11.56 6.92 -1.74
CA PHE A 113 12.94 6.78 -1.27
C PHE A 113 13.36 7.91 -0.33
N VAL A 114 12.85 9.12 -0.53
CA VAL A 114 13.06 10.25 0.39
C VAL A 114 12.24 10.10 1.67
N LEU A 115 11.01 9.59 1.58
CA LEU A 115 10.12 9.43 2.73
C LEU A 115 10.38 8.14 3.54
N LEU A 116 10.93 7.10 2.90
CA LEU A 116 11.32 5.82 3.51
C LEU A 116 12.24 5.98 4.71
N PRO A 117 13.38 6.69 4.64
CA PRO A 117 14.28 6.83 5.77
C PRO A 117 13.62 7.56 6.93
N TYR A 118 12.72 8.51 6.65
CA TYR A 118 11.96 9.20 7.68
C TYR A 118 10.97 8.27 8.40
N THR A 119 10.17 7.52 7.63
CA THR A 119 9.19 6.58 8.20
C THR A 119 9.86 5.40 8.91
N LEU A 120 10.92 4.83 8.32
CA LEU A 120 11.74 3.81 8.96
C LEU A 120 12.41 4.34 10.21
N GLY A 121 12.99 5.54 10.19
CA GLY A 121 13.62 6.15 11.36
C GLY A 121 12.63 6.29 12.52
N LYS A 122 11.43 6.81 12.25
CA LYS A 122 10.36 6.90 13.25
C LYS A 122 9.97 5.53 13.82
N LEU A 123 9.83 4.52 12.96
CA LEU A 123 9.51 3.15 13.36
C LEU A 123 10.64 2.50 14.17
N LEU A 124 11.91 2.73 13.78
CA LEU A 124 13.08 2.23 14.47
C LEU A 124 13.21 2.87 15.85
N ILE A 125 13.04 4.19 15.98
CA ILE A 125 13.04 4.88 17.28
C ILE A 125 11.93 4.31 18.15
N TRP A 126 10.71 4.17 17.62
CA TRP A 126 9.59 3.59 18.37
C TRP A 126 9.90 2.16 18.84
N ARG A 127 10.42 1.30 17.95
CA ARG A 127 10.80 -0.08 18.28
C ARG A 127 11.94 -0.14 19.29
N SER A 128 12.95 0.70 19.16
CA SER A 128 14.09 0.77 20.09
C SER A 128 13.64 1.25 21.47
N CYS A 129 12.78 2.27 21.54
CA CYS A 129 12.16 2.70 22.79
C CYS A 129 11.33 1.59 23.43
N TRP A 130 10.56 0.86 22.63
CA TRP A 130 9.75 -0.28 23.09
C TRP A 130 10.62 -1.42 23.60
N PHE A 131 11.67 -1.78 22.85
CA PHE A 131 12.66 -2.78 23.25
C PHE A 131 13.36 -2.40 24.56
N TRP A 132 13.79 -1.14 24.70
CA TRP A 132 14.42 -0.66 25.92
C TRP A 132 13.46 -0.68 27.12
N ARG A 133 12.21 -0.24 26.92
CA ARG A 133 11.18 -0.21 27.98
C ARG A 133 10.80 -1.60 28.47
N TYR A 134 10.61 -2.56 27.56
CA TYR A 134 10.05 -3.86 27.91
C TYR A 134 11.09 -4.96 28.09
N GLN A 135 12.16 -4.97 27.30
CA GLN A 135 13.19 -6.01 27.38
C GLN A 135 14.21 -5.73 28.49
N ILE A 136 14.64 -4.47 28.64
CA ILE A 136 15.73 -4.10 29.56
C ILE A 136 15.16 -3.70 30.92
N LYS A 137 14.21 -2.75 30.94
CA LYS A 137 13.64 -2.27 32.21
C LYS A 137 12.53 -3.16 32.79
N LYS A 138 12.06 -4.18 32.05
CA LYS A 138 11.01 -5.13 32.46
C LYS A 138 9.77 -4.44 33.09
N LEU A 139 9.35 -3.29 32.55
CA LEU A 139 8.16 -2.61 33.05
C LEU A 139 6.90 -3.44 32.73
N PRO A 140 5.85 -3.37 33.58
CA PRO A 140 4.54 -3.89 33.22
C PRO A 140 4.05 -3.21 31.93
N TYR A 141 3.48 -3.99 31.01
CA TYR A 141 2.91 -3.46 29.78
C TYR A 141 1.81 -2.44 30.10
N SER A 142 1.90 -1.25 29.49
CA SER A 142 0.79 -0.29 29.51
C SER A 142 -0.46 -0.93 28.89
N TRP A 143 -1.65 -0.49 29.30
CA TRP A 143 -2.91 -0.99 28.78
C TRP A 143 -2.97 -0.93 27.25
N ASP A 144 -2.53 0.18 26.66
CA ASP A 144 -2.54 0.38 25.21
C ASP A 144 -1.58 -0.57 24.48
N ASP A 145 -0.39 -0.80 25.05
CA ASP A 145 0.60 -1.73 24.51
C ASP A 145 0.12 -3.18 24.63
N ALA A 146 -0.55 -3.53 25.72
CA ALA A 146 -1.15 -4.84 25.94
C ALA A 146 -2.32 -5.09 24.98
N CYS A 147 -3.16 -4.09 24.72
CA CYS A 147 -4.20 -4.13 23.70
C CYS A 147 -3.60 -4.32 22.30
N TYR A 148 -2.57 -3.55 21.96
CA TYR A 148 -1.88 -3.65 20.66
C TYR A 148 -1.30 -5.05 20.44
N LEU A 149 -0.61 -5.60 21.44
CA LEU A 149 -0.04 -6.94 21.40
C LEU A 149 -1.12 -8.02 21.25
N THR A 150 -2.17 -7.93 22.06
CA THR A 150 -3.30 -8.89 22.02
C THR A 150 -3.96 -8.89 20.63
N ARG A 151 -4.21 -7.71 20.06
CA ARG A 151 -4.72 -7.56 18.69
C ARG A 151 -3.79 -8.20 17.67
N SER A 152 -2.48 -7.97 17.80
CA SER A 152 -1.47 -8.52 16.88
C SER A 152 -1.44 -10.05 16.94
N CYS A 153 -1.53 -10.64 18.13
CA CYS A 153 -1.60 -12.09 18.32
C CYS A 153 -2.86 -12.72 17.73
N LEU A 154 -4.01 -12.05 17.84
CA LEU A 154 -5.29 -12.51 17.29
C LEU A 154 -5.45 -12.24 15.79
N LYS A 155 -4.54 -11.46 15.17
CA LYS A 155 -4.61 -11.05 13.76
C LYS A 155 -5.92 -10.32 13.38
N ILE A 156 -6.46 -9.54 14.30
CA ILE A 156 -7.70 -8.76 14.10
C ILE A 156 -7.34 -7.39 13.51
N THR A 157 -8.14 -6.91 12.55
CA THR A 157 -7.96 -5.57 11.97
C THR A 157 -8.23 -4.47 13.01
N SER A 158 -7.68 -3.28 12.80
CA SER A 158 -7.85 -2.17 13.75
C SER A 158 -9.31 -1.80 13.96
N ASP A 159 -10.10 -1.81 12.89
CA ASP A 159 -11.51 -1.44 12.95
C ASP A 159 -12.36 -2.50 13.64
N ALA A 160 -12.10 -3.79 13.35
CA ALA A 160 -12.76 -4.88 14.05
C ALA A 160 -12.43 -4.85 15.55
N TRP A 161 -11.19 -4.56 15.94
CA TRP A 161 -10.82 -4.44 17.36
C TRP A 161 -11.55 -3.29 18.06
N ARG A 162 -11.72 -2.13 17.40
CA ARG A 162 -12.44 -0.98 17.99
C ARG A 162 -13.89 -1.33 18.30
N ASN A 163 -14.54 -2.12 17.44
CA ASN A 163 -15.94 -2.51 17.56
C ASN A 163 -16.21 -3.61 18.60
N ILE A 164 -15.19 -4.24 19.18
CA ILE A 164 -15.35 -5.24 20.24
C ILE A 164 -15.68 -4.54 21.57
N ASP A 165 -16.57 -5.14 22.37
CA ASP A 165 -16.91 -4.65 23.71
C ASP A 165 -15.67 -4.50 24.61
N GLU A 166 -15.63 -3.42 25.40
CA GLU A 166 -14.51 -3.11 26.27
C GLU A 166 -14.30 -4.19 27.35
N SER A 167 -15.38 -4.81 27.84
CA SER A 167 -15.33 -5.95 28.76
C SER A 167 -14.64 -7.16 28.13
N THR A 168 -14.93 -7.45 26.86
CA THR A 168 -14.30 -8.54 26.12
C THR A 168 -12.83 -8.23 25.84
N LYS A 169 -12.48 -6.99 25.47
CA LYS A 169 -11.08 -6.57 25.32
C LYS A 169 -10.29 -6.75 26.61
N SER A 170 -10.87 -6.34 27.73
CA SER A 170 -10.22 -6.47 29.04
C SER A 170 -9.95 -7.92 29.42
N ASN A 171 -10.94 -8.80 29.22
CA ASN A 171 -10.77 -10.24 29.42
C ASN A 171 -9.66 -10.83 28.53
N LEU A 172 -9.57 -10.43 27.26
CA LEU A 172 -8.53 -10.89 26.33
C LEU A 172 -7.14 -10.40 26.75
N VAL A 173 -7.02 -9.15 27.18
CA VAL A 173 -5.76 -8.56 27.67
C VAL A 173 -5.31 -9.23 28.97
N GLN A 174 -6.24 -9.52 29.89
CA GLN A 174 -5.95 -10.20 31.15
C GLN A 174 -5.42 -11.62 30.94
N LYS A 175 -5.87 -12.32 29.89
CA LYS A 175 -5.32 -13.63 29.49
C LYS A 175 -3.87 -13.56 28.99
N ARG A 176 -3.31 -12.36 28.77
CA ARG A 176 -1.94 -12.12 28.30
C ARG A 176 -1.57 -12.98 27.09
N LEU A 177 -2.40 -12.92 26.04
CA LEU A 177 -2.28 -13.77 24.85
C LEU A 177 -0.96 -13.58 24.08
N TRP A 178 -0.19 -12.53 24.38
CA TRP A 178 1.17 -12.36 23.85
C TRP A 178 2.20 -13.35 24.44
N VAL A 179 1.86 -14.03 25.53
CA VAL A 179 2.65 -15.17 26.02
C VAL A 179 2.27 -16.41 25.23
N LYS A 180 3.25 -17.01 24.53
CA LYS A 180 3.03 -18.16 23.63
C LYS A 180 2.23 -19.30 24.27
N ARG A 181 2.53 -19.65 25.53
CA ARG A 181 1.80 -20.68 26.28
C ARG A 181 0.31 -20.36 26.45
N ASN A 182 -0.01 -19.10 26.75
CA ASN A 182 -1.39 -18.65 26.95
C ASN A 182 -2.16 -18.58 25.62
N MET A 183 -1.46 -18.26 24.53
CA MET A 183 -2.07 -18.32 23.19
C MET A 183 -2.40 -19.75 22.79
N GLU A 184 -1.49 -20.69 23.03
CA GLU A 184 -1.71 -22.10 22.74
C GLU A 184 -2.86 -22.68 23.56
N SER A 185 -2.95 -22.34 24.86
CA SER A 185 -4.07 -22.76 25.71
C SER A 185 -5.39 -22.15 25.23
N TYR A 186 -5.40 -20.86 24.89
CA TYR A 186 -6.60 -20.18 24.36
C TYR A 186 -7.09 -20.81 23.04
N VAL A 187 -6.18 -21.09 22.10
CA VAL A 187 -6.54 -21.75 20.85
C VAL A 187 -7.05 -23.17 21.10
N ALA A 188 -6.46 -23.90 22.05
CA ALA A 188 -6.93 -25.23 22.43
C ALA A 188 -8.33 -25.19 23.07
N GLU A 189 -8.62 -24.20 23.93
CA GLU A 189 -9.95 -23.96 24.49
C GLU A 189 -10.98 -23.67 23.40
N MET A 190 -10.67 -22.73 22.49
CA MET A 190 -11.56 -22.37 21.38
C MET A 190 -11.85 -23.56 20.46
N ARG A 191 -10.87 -24.45 20.23
CA ARG A 191 -11.06 -25.69 19.48
C ARG A 191 -11.91 -26.73 20.21
N LYS A 192 -11.86 -26.77 21.54
CA LYS A 192 -12.72 -27.67 22.35
C LYS A 192 -14.15 -27.15 22.36
N GLU A 193 -14.32 -25.85 22.50
CA GLU A 193 -15.62 -25.18 22.51
C GLU A 193 -16.35 -25.33 21.15
N SER A 194 -15.63 -25.15 20.03
CA SER A 194 -16.22 -25.36 18.70
C SER A 194 -16.66 -26.80 18.45
N LYS A 195 -15.94 -27.79 19.02
CA LYS A 195 -16.31 -29.20 18.98
C LYS A 195 -17.50 -29.55 19.88
N ARG A 196 -17.73 -28.79 20.96
CA ARG A 196 -18.90 -28.99 21.84
C ARG A 196 -20.19 -28.42 21.27
N ARG A 197 -20.08 -27.38 20.44
CA ARG A 197 -21.22 -26.72 19.80
C ARG A 197 -21.69 -27.40 18.51
N ARG A 198 -20.98 -28.43 18.06
CA ARG A 198 -21.25 -29.18 16.84
C ARG A 198 -21.68 -30.58 17.19
#